data_AF-A0A9P5S8M2-F1
#
_entry.id   AF-A0A9P5S8M2-F1
#
_cell.length_a   1.000
_cell.length_b   1.000
_cell.length_c   1.000
_cell.angle_alpha   90.00
_cell.angle_beta   90.00
_cell.angle_gamma   90.00
#
_symmetry.space_group_name_H-M   'P 1'
#
loop_
_entity.id
_entity.type
_entity.pdbx_description
1 polymer ?
#
loop_
_entity_poly.entity_id
_entity_poly.type
_entity_poly.pdbx_seq_one_letter_code
_entity_poly.pdbx_strand_id
1 'polypeptide(L)'
;INPAKSELMVVTPTSNTDEHNVSPAGSVVSAFPSATTARMLGVWFSADGSSKSTQALVHAEVTAICSMLRRKSVTDVQAVYTVDNVLIPALSSLPTN
;
A
#
# COMPACT_ATOMS: atom_id res chain seq x y z
N ILE A 1 -18.91 -3.88 2.76
CA ILE A 1 -17.60 -4.06 3.42
C ILE A 1 -17.74 -5.22 4.37
N ASN A 2 -16.85 -6.22 4.30
CA ASN A 2 -16.90 -7.37 5.22
C ASN A 2 -15.92 -7.11 6.36
N PRO A 3 -16.41 -6.80 7.57
CA PRO A 3 -15.55 -6.43 8.71
C PRO A 3 -14.54 -7.52 9.07
N ALA A 4 -14.88 -8.80 8.88
CA ALA A 4 -14.01 -9.93 9.20
C ALA A 4 -12.86 -10.13 8.19
N LYS A 5 -12.92 -9.46 7.04
CA LYS A 5 -11.92 -9.54 5.96
C LYS A 5 -11.34 -8.19 5.58
N SER A 6 -11.63 -7.15 6.36
CA SER A 6 -11.23 -5.78 6.06
C SER A 6 -10.26 -5.28 7.12
N GLU A 7 -9.17 -4.73 6.64
CA GLU A 7 -8.14 -4.10 7.44
C GLU A 7 -8.21 -2.59 7.22
N LEU A 8 -8.05 -1.80 8.30
CA LEU A 8 -8.14 -0.35 8.25
C LEU A 8 -6.84 0.28 8.73
N MET A 9 -6.19 1.03 7.83
CA MET A 9 -4.98 1.79 8.12
C MET A 9 -5.27 3.28 7.92
N VAL A 10 -4.95 4.09 8.92
CA VAL A 10 -5.10 5.55 8.85
C VAL A 10 -3.77 6.15 8.41
N VAL A 11 -3.77 6.82 7.26
CA VAL A 11 -2.59 7.51 6.74
C VAL A 11 -2.65 8.97 7.19
N THR A 12 -1.60 9.44 7.87
CA THR A 12 -1.51 10.79 8.45
C THR A 12 -2.60 11.06 9.52
N PRO A 13 -2.59 10.32 10.64
CA PRO A 13 -3.55 10.56 11.71
C PRO A 13 -3.35 11.96 12.30
N THR A 14 -4.40 12.79 12.28
CA THR A 14 -4.42 14.12 12.93
C THR A 14 -4.93 14.07 14.38
N SER A 15 -5.46 12.93 14.83
CA SER A 15 -5.93 12.67 16.21
C SER A 15 -5.56 11.25 16.66
N ASN A 16 -5.75 10.95 17.95
CA ASN A 16 -5.45 9.65 18.54
C ASN A 16 -6.37 8.55 17.98
N THR A 17 -5.82 7.34 17.90
CA THR A 17 -6.21 6.22 17.03
C THR A 17 -7.63 5.65 17.25
N ASP A 18 -8.29 5.99 18.35
CA ASP A 18 -9.61 5.44 18.71
C ASP A 18 -10.79 6.06 17.93
N GLU A 19 -10.60 7.21 17.27
CA GLU A 19 -11.67 7.94 16.57
C GLU A 19 -11.83 7.54 15.08
N HIS A 20 -10.99 6.65 14.56
CA HIS A 20 -10.96 6.35 13.12
C HIS A 20 -11.64 5.05 12.73
N ASN A 21 -12.40 4.43 13.63
CA ASN A 21 -13.10 3.18 13.34
C ASN A 21 -14.22 3.43 12.32
N VAL A 22 -14.33 2.56 11.31
CA VAL A 22 -15.41 2.62 10.32
C VAL A 22 -16.43 1.55 10.68
N SER A 23 -17.69 1.95 10.82
CA SER A 23 -18.77 1.04 11.22
C SER A 23 -19.79 0.80 10.10
N PRO A 24 -19.47 0.03 9.04
CA PRO A 24 -20.42 -0.30 8.00
C PRO A 24 -21.46 -1.31 8.50
N ALA A 25 -22.75 -0.95 8.40
CA ALA A 25 -23.87 -1.83 8.71
C ALA A 25 -23.84 -2.48 10.12
N GLY A 26 -23.41 -1.72 11.13
CA GLY A 26 -23.40 -2.16 12.53
C GLY A 26 -22.21 -3.04 12.94
N SER A 27 -21.31 -3.34 12.02
CA SER A 27 -20.04 -4.00 12.32
C SER A 27 -18.92 -2.97 12.38
N VAL A 28 -17.98 -3.10 13.33
CA VAL A 28 -16.87 -2.14 13.51
C VAL A 28 -15.60 -2.71 12.87
N VAL A 29 -14.95 -1.92 12.02
CA VAL A 29 -13.60 -2.16 11.53
C VAL A 29 -12.67 -1.19 12.26
N SER A 30 -11.82 -1.73 13.12
CA SER A 30 -10.90 -0.93 13.92
C SER A 30 -9.65 -0.55 13.14
N ALA A 31 -9.19 0.68 13.32
CA ALA A 31 -7.92 1.12 12.73
C ALA A 31 -6.73 0.43 13.40
N PHE A 32 -5.70 0.09 12.62
CA PHE A 32 -4.44 -0.38 13.17
C PHE A 32 -3.77 0.71 14.02
N PRO A 33 -3.10 0.34 15.13
CA PRO A 33 -2.28 1.27 15.90
C PRO A 33 -1.22 1.91 14.99
N SER A 34 -1.04 3.22 15.11
CA SER A 34 -0.15 3.97 14.19
C SER A 34 1.31 3.49 14.21
N ALA A 35 1.73 2.88 15.31
CA ALA A 35 3.06 2.29 15.52
C ALA A 35 3.22 0.87 14.93
N THR A 36 2.14 0.27 14.41
CA THR A 36 2.19 -1.07 13.80
C THR A 36 2.48 -0.93 12.32
N THR A 37 3.49 -1.67 11.84
CA THR A 37 3.77 -1.81 10.42
C THR A 37 2.72 -2.72 9.77
N ALA A 38 2.07 -2.24 8.72
CA ALA A 38 1.16 -3.01 7.89
C ALA A 38 1.84 -3.37 6.56
N ARG A 39 1.60 -4.60 6.06
CA ARG A 39 2.15 -5.04 4.78
C ARG A 39 1.11 -4.86 3.68
N MET A 40 1.34 -3.92 2.77
CA MET A 40 0.49 -3.71 1.58
C MET A 40 1.31 -3.97 0.32
N LEU A 41 0.79 -4.79 -0.60
CA LEU A 41 1.46 -5.15 -1.87
C LEU A 41 2.91 -5.65 -1.68
N GLY A 42 3.17 -6.31 -0.56
CA GLY A 42 4.48 -6.85 -0.22
C GLY A 42 5.41 -5.87 0.53
N VAL A 43 5.05 -4.59 0.62
CA VAL A 43 5.85 -3.53 1.26
C VAL A 43 5.32 -3.23 2.66
N TRP A 44 6.23 -3.06 3.61
CA TRP A 44 5.90 -2.65 4.98
C TRP A 44 5.75 -1.12 5.06
N PHE A 45 4.60 -0.66 5.51
CA PHE A 45 4.28 0.74 5.74
C PHE A 45 3.96 0.95 7.22
N SER A 46 4.48 2.03 7.79
CA SER A 46 4.13 2.50 9.12
C SER A 46 3.29 3.76 9.01
N ALA A 47 2.23 3.87 9.81
CA ALA A 47 1.39 5.07 9.84
C ALA A 47 2.05 6.25 10.61
N ASP A 48 3.15 5.99 11.31
CA ASP A 48 3.98 6.99 12.00
C ASP A 48 4.83 7.88 11.06
N GLY A 49 4.84 7.60 9.75
CA GLY A 49 5.59 8.35 8.76
C GLY A 49 7.11 8.10 8.79
N SER A 50 7.59 7.08 9.52
CA SER A 50 9.00 6.65 9.53
C SER A 50 9.41 5.99 8.20
N SER A 51 8.45 5.50 7.42
CA SER A 51 8.68 4.77 6.16
C SER A 51 9.01 5.66 4.95
N LYS A 52 9.58 6.86 5.14
CA LYS A 52 9.93 7.78 4.04
C LYS A 52 10.96 7.18 3.07
N SER A 53 11.92 6.42 3.59
CA SER A 53 12.91 5.69 2.79
C SER A 53 12.24 4.64 1.91
N THR A 54 11.36 3.83 2.49
CA THR A 54 10.57 2.82 1.79
C THR A 54 9.66 3.46 0.74
N GLN A 55 9.00 4.57 1.07
CA GLN A 55 8.17 5.32 0.12
C GLN A 55 8.98 5.84 -1.07
N ALA A 56 10.20 6.35 -0.82
CA ALA A 56 11.09 6.80 -1.90
C ALA A 56 11.52 5.65 -2.81
N LEU A 57 11.81 4.47 -2.25
CA LEU A 57 12.14 3.26 -3.03
C LEU A 57 10.96 2.80 -3.89
N VAL A 58 9.76 2.72 -3.29
CA VAL A 58 8.53 2.38 -4.02
C VAL A 58 8.29 3.36 -5.15
N HIS A 59 8.40 4.66 -4.88
CA HIS A 59 8.21 5.70 -5.89
C HIS A 59 9.23 5.60 -7.02
N ALA A 60 10.50 5.34 -6.70
CA ALA A 60 11.56 5.17 -7.70
C ALA A 60 11.26 3.97 -8.61
N GLU A 61 10.89 2.83 -8.04
CA GLU A 61 10.60 1.60 -8.79
C GLU A 61 9.36 1.76 -9.70
N VAL A 62 8.27 2.29 -9.16
CA VAL A 62 7.05 2.59 -9.92
C VAL A 62 7.36 3.56 -11.06
N THR A 63 8.14 4.61 -10.80
CA THR A 63 8.53 5.60 -11.82
C THR A 63 9.36 4.97 -12.93
N ALA A 64 10.29 4.07 -12.58
CA ALA A 64 11.12 3.36 -13.55
C ALA A 64 10.27 2.47 -14.47
N ILE A 65 9.37 1.67 -13.90
CA ILE A 65 8.46 0.79 -14.65
C ILE A 65 7.53 1.61 -15.54
N CYS A 66 6.89 2.65 -15.01
CA CYS A 66 6.04 3.55 -15.79
C CYS A 66 6.80 4.22 -16.94
N SER A 67 8.05 4.65 -16.71
CA SER A 67 8.89 5.26 -17.75
C SER A 67 9.31 4.26 -18.84
N MET A 68 9.46 2.98 -18.50
CA MET A 68 9.68 1.91 -19.47
C MET A 68 8.41 1.62 -20.29
N LEU A 69 7.25 1.54 -19.64
CA LEU A 69 5.97 1.26 -20.29
C LEU A 69 5.52 2.40 -21.20
N ARG A 70 5.73 3.66 -20.81
CA ARG A 70 5.34 4.84 -21.62
C ARG A 70 5.97 4.85 -23.02
N ARG A 71 7.13 4.21 -23.18
CA ARG A 71 7.86 4.12 -24.46
C ARG A 71 7.41 2.94 -25.33
N LYS A 72 6.51 2.09 -24.83
CA LYS A 72 6.01 0.89 -25.52
C LYS A 72 4.51 1.02 -25.75
N SER A 73 4.04 0.49 -26.88
CA SER A 73 2.62 0.22 -27.05
C SER A 73 2.29 -1.05 -26.28
N VAL A 74 1.45 -0.94 -25.26
CA VAL A 74 1.10 -2.02 -24.32
C VAL A 74 -0.42 -2.15 -24.34
N THR A 75 -0.92 -3.37 -24.51
CA THR A 75 -2.37 -3.64 -24.42
C THR A 75 -2.82 -3.72 -22.97
N ASP A 76 -4.12 -3.56 -22.71
CA ASP A 76 -4.67 -3.63 -21.34
C ASP A 76 -4.28 -4.93 -20.62
N VAL A 77 -4.29 -6.06 -21.32
CA VAL A 77 -3.89 -7.36 -20.78
C VAL A 77 -2.41 -7.38 -20.38
N GLN A 78 -1.55 -6.77 -21.20
CA GLN A 78 -0.12 -6.67 -20.90
C GLN A 78 0.16 -5.70 -19.76
N ALA A 79 -0.64 -4.64 -19.62
CA ALA A 79 -0.55 -3.71 -18.50
C ALA A 79 -0.92 -4.40 -17.19
N VAL A 80 -2.05 -5.13 -17.15
CA VAL A 80 -2.46 -5.95 -16.00
C VAL A 80 -1.39 -6.98 -15.66
N TYR A 81 -0.88 -7.71 -16.65
CA TYR A 81 0.20 -8.68 -16.43
C TYR A 81 1.44 -8.03 -15.82
N THR A 82 1.82 -6.84 -16.31
CA THR A 82 2.98 -6.11 -15.79
C THR A 82 2.76 -5.67 -14.34
N VAL A 83 1.56 -5.24 -13.98
CA VAL A 83 1.25 -4.90 -12.58
C VAL A 83 1.34 -6.13 -11.69
N ASP A 84 0.66 -7.21 -12.06
CA ASP A 84 0.51 -8.39 -11.20
C ASP A 84 1.80 -9.23 -11.09
N ASN A 85 2.56 -9.36 -12.18
CA ASN A 85 3.71 -10.27 -12.25
C ASN A 85 5.07 -9.57 -12.22
N VAL A 86 5.12 -8.24 -12.35
CA VAL A 86 6.37 -7.48 -12.32
C VAL A 86 6.36 -6.46 -11.20
N LEU A 87 5.39 -5.53 -11.20
CA LEU A 87 5.35 -4.44 -10.24
C LEU A 87 5.17 -4.95 -8.80
N ILE A 88 4.12 -5.73 -8.54
CA ILE A 88 3.85 -6.23 -7.18
C ILE A 88 5.01 -7.09 -6.64
N PRO A 89 5.55 -8.06 -7.42
CA PRO A 89 6.73 -8.82 -6.98
C PRO A 89 7.97 -7.96 -6.74
N ALA A 90 8.25 -6.98 -7.61
CA ALA A 90 9.38 -6.07 -7.45
C ALA A 90 9.26 -5.26 -6.15
N LEU A 91 8.07 -4.71 -5.87
CA LEU A 91 7.79 -3.99 -4.63
C LEU A 91 7.94 -4.90 -3.39
N SER A 92 7.46 -6.15 -3.46
CA SER A 92 7.63 -7.11 -2.36
C SER A 92 9.08 -7.51 -2.11
N SER A 93 9.98 -7.33 -3.08
CA SER A 93 11.41 -7.66 -2.96
C SER A 93 12.24 -6.51 -2.39
N LEU A 94 11.65 -5.32 -2.23
CA LEU A 94 12.36 -4.17 -1.68
C LEU A 94 12.76 -4.42 -0.22
N PRO A 95 14.01 -4.07 0.16
CA PRO A 95 14.45 -4.20 1.54
C PRO A 95 13.63 -3.26 2.42
N THR A 96 12.95 -3.82 3.39
CA THR A 96 12.27 -3.07 4.43
C THR A 96 13.21 -2.90 5.60
N ASN A 97 13.61 -1.64 5.83
CA ASN A 97 14.51 -1.21 6.90
C ASN A 97 13.73 -0.94 8.18
#